data_AF-A0A076EYI0-F1
#
_entry.id   AF-A0A076EYI0-F1
#
_cell.length_a   1.000
_cell.length_b   1.000
_cell.length_c   1.000
_cell.angle_alpha   90.00
_cell.angle_beta   90.00
_cell.angle_gamma   90.00
#
_symmetry.space_group_name_H-M   'P 1'
#
loop_
_entity.id
_entity.type
_entity.pdbx_description
1 polymer ?
#
loop_
_entity_poly.entity_id
_entity_poly.type
_entity_poly.pdbx_seq_one_letter_code
_entity_poly.pdbx_strand_id
1 'polypeptide(L)'
;MELAATAESARAVLKTLVNEWGLQVTIRTLSTSVVFHTPPQKMSEQIRAVGEDMHRRCLDACIADLTTVDSETGSVLFYWSYLGEDRLNKLRSKVKEMIDGGQEVDRIAARFVSIYTAVYTESGPAEDSRQLGEFNLGEFEMIVPRQLWEPLIVERPEDHEEIEESDVSFGNRIRQARQTLIKVKSEPS
;
A
#
# COMPACT_ATOMS: atom_id res chain seq x y z
N MET A 1 -19.68 26.39 -7.75
CA MET A 1 -19.20 24.99 -7.82
C MET A 1 -20.35 24.19 -8.41
N GLU A 2 -20.36 23.99 -9.73
CA GLU A 2 -21.38 23.15 -10.36
C GLU A 2 -21.22 21.72 -9.86
N LEU A 3 -22.26 21.20 -9.22
CA LEU A 3 -22.36 19.79 -8.88
C LEU A 3 -22.34 19.01 -10.20
N ALA A 4 -21.42 18.06 -10.33
CA ALA A 4 -21.25 17.25 -11.52
C ALA A 4 -22.59 16.65 -12.00
N ALA A 5 -23.10 17.12 -13.14
CA ALA A 5 -24.38 16.70 -13.69
C ALA A 5 -24.32 15.29 -14.33
N THR A 6 -23.15 14.88 -14.81
CA THR A 6 -22.92 13.61 -15.52
C THR A 6 -21.77 12.81 -14.91
N ALA A 7 -21.71 11.50 -15.19
CA ALA A 7 -20.59 10.63 -14.79
C ALA A 7 -19.22 11.15 -15.27
N GLU A 8 -19.16 11.69 -16.50
CA GLU A 8 -17.94 12.29 -17.05
C GLU A 8 -17.52 13.55 -16.31
N SER A 9 -18.46 14.46 -16.03
CA SER A 9 -18.18 15.66 -15.23
C SER A 9 -17.74 15.30 -13.81
N ALA A 10 -18.29 14.22 -13.23
CA ALA A 10 -17.91 13.75 -11.90
C ALA A 10 -16.47 13.19 -11.87
N ARG A 11 -16.08 12.43 -12.90
CA ARG A 11 -14.70 11.97 -13.07
C ARG A 11 -13.74 13.14 -13.33
N ALA A 12 -14.17 14.17 -14.06
CA ALA A 12 -13.37 15.37 -14.28
C ALA A 12 -13.11 16.13 -12.97
N VAL A 13 -14.12 16.27 -12.12
CA VAL A 13 -13.95 16.84 -10.77
C VAL A 13 -12.97 16.01 -9.94
N LEU A 14 -13.11 14.68 -9.92
CA LEU A 14 -12.17 13.80 -9.23
C LEU A 14 -10.72 14.01 -9.74
N LYS A 15 -10.53 14.11 -11.06
CA LYS A 15 -9.21 14.37 -11.65
C LYS A 15 -8.63 15.71 -11.18
N THR A 16 -9.43 16.76 -11.13
CA THR A 16 -8.99 18.07 -10.60
C THR A 16 -8.56 17.96 -9.14
N LEU A 17 -9.36 17.30 -8.29
CA LEU A 17 -9.02 17.11 -6.87
C LEU A 17 -7.73 16.32 -6.69
N VAL A 18 -7.55 15.22 -7.43
CA VAL A 18 -6.30 14.42 -7.37
C VAL A 18 -5.09 15.25 -7.80
N ASN A 19 -5.23 16.10 -8.82
CA ASN A 19 -4.14 16.96 -9.28
C ASN A 19 -3.80 18.07 -8.26
N GLU A 20 -4.80 18.62 -7.58
CA GLU A 20 -4.62 19.72 -6.63
C GLU A 20 -4.14 19.25 -5.25
N TRP A 21 -4.70 18.14 -4.75
CA TRP A 21 -4.49 17.68 -3.37
C TRP A 21 -3.62 16.43 -3.28
N GLY A 22 -3.35 15.76 -4.39
CA GLY A 22 -2.76 14.42 -4.42
C GLY A 22 -3.80 13.32 -4.16
N LEU A 23 -3.44 12.10 -4.56
CA LEU A 23 -4.33 10.94 -4.49
C LEU A 23 -4.71 10.58 -3.04
N GLN A 24 -3.73 10.61 -2.12
CA GLN A 24 -3.93 10.26 -0.71
C GLN A 24 -4.98 11.15 -0.02
N VAL A 25 -4.81 12.47 -0.10
CA VAL A 25 -5.74 13.43 0.51
C VAL A 25 -7.11 13.32 -0.14
N THR A 26 -7.17 13.18 -1.46
CA THR A 26 -8.43 13.03 -2.21
C THR A 26 -9.20 11.80 -1.79
N ILE A 27 -8.54 10.63 -1.70
CA ILE A 27 -9.18 9.39 -1.25
C ILE A 27 -9.68 9.56 0.17
N ARG A 28 -8.84 10.03 1.11
CA ARG A 28 -9.25 10.19 2.52
C ARG A 28 -10.52 11.04 2.62
N THR A 29 -10.55 12.18 1.94
CA THR A 29 -11.70 13.10 1.95
C THR A 29 -12.94 12.45 1.34
N LEU A 30 -12.86 11.91 0.12
CA LEU A 30 -14.01 11.33 -0.58
C LEU A 30 -14.53 10.05 0.08
N SER A 31 -13.63 9.29 0.70
CA SER A 31 -13.96 8.07 1.46
C SER A 31 -14.84 8.40 2.66
N THR A 32 -14.42 9.41 3.44
CA THR A 32 -15.17 9.86 4.62
C THR A 32 -16.49 10.54 4.28
N SER A 33 -16.61 11.14 3.10
CA SER A 33 -17.75 12.00 2.80
C SER A 33 -18.87 11.32 2.01
N VAL A 34 -18.60 10.43 1.06
CA VAL A 34 -19.67 9.98 0.12
C VAL A 34 -19.50 8.56 -0.42
N VAL A 35 -18.31 8.17 -0.89
CA VAL A 35 -18.18 7.01 -1.81
C VAL A 35 -18.32 5.66 -1.11
N PHE A 36 -17.75 5.49 0.10
CA PHE A 36 -17.81 4.21 0.83
C PHE A 36 -19.00 4.08 1.79
N HIS A 37 -19.72 5.17 2.04
CA HIS A 37 -20.85 5.18 2.98
C HIS A 37 -22.23 5.22 2.30
N THR A 38 -22.28 5.38 0.98
CA THR A 38 -23.55 5.34 0.23
C THR A 38 -23.94 3.88 -0.03
N PRO A 39 -25.11 3.40 0.42
CA PRO A 39 -25.56 2.04 0.13
C PRO A 39 -25.67 1.80 -1.39
N PRO A 40 -25.36 0.59 -1.91
CA PRO A 40 -25.37 0.32 -3.36
C PRO A 40 -26.68 0.70 -4.05
N GLN A 41 -27.81 0.52 -3.35
CA GLN A 41 -29.17 0.82 -3.83
C GLN A 41 -29.44 2.32 -3.98
N LYS A 42 -28.60 3.18 -3.38
CA LYS A 42 -28.72 4.65 -3.39
C LYS A 42 -27.59 5.32 -4.18
N MET A 43 -26.69 4.54 -4.79
CA MET A 43 -25.60 5.10 -5.59
C MET A 43 -26.14 5.65 -6.90
N SER A 44 -25.98 6.95 -7.11
CA SER A 44 -26.20 7.54 -8.43
C SER A 44 -25.11 7.08 -9.41
N GLU A 45 -25.37 7.23 -10.70
CA GLU A 45 -24.39 6.90 -11.75
C GLU A 45 -23.08 7.67 -11.56
N GLN A 46 -23.15 8.93 -11.11
CA GLN A 46 -21.99 9.77 -10.82
C GLN A 46 -21.17 9.23 -9.65
N ILE A 47 -21.81 8.84 -8.55
CA ILE A 47 -21.13 8.27 -7.37
C ILE A 47 -20.44 6.96 -7.77
N ARG A 48 -21.13 6.10 -8.53
CA ARG A 48 -20.53 4.85 -9.03
C ARG A 48 -19.34 5.12 -9.94
N ALA A 49 -19.45 6.07 -10.87
CA ALA A 49 -18.37 6.43 -11.78
C ALA A 49 -17.14 7.00 -11.08
N VAL A 50 -17.33 7.80 -10.03
CA VAL A 50 -16.25 8.33 -9.18
C VAL A 50 -15.61 7.21 -8.37
N GLY A 51 -16.41 6.32 -7.76
CA GLY A 51 -15.90 5.17 -7.01
C GLY A 51 -15.08 4.21 -7.88
N GLU A 52 -15.57 3.89 -9.08
CA GLU A 52 -14.84 3.07 -10.05
C GLU A 52 -13.51 3.71 -10.47
N ASP A 53 -13.50 5.02 -10.75
CA ASP A 53 -12.26 5.73 -11.14
C ASP A 53 -11.27 5.83 -9.98
N MET A 54 -11.76 6.03 -8.76
CA MET A 54 -10.95 6.04 -7.55
C MET A 54 -10.31 4.67 -7.30
N HIS A 55 -11.09 3.57 -7.33
CA HIS A 55 -10.55 2.21 -7.18
C HIS A 55 -9.51 1.88 -8.27
N ARG A 56 -9.71 2.36 -9.50
CA ARG A 56 -8.71 2.21 -10.58
C ARG A 56 -7.40 2.93 -10.22
N ARG A 57 -7.47 4.18 -9.79
CA ARG A 57 -6.28 4.95 -9.39
C ARG A 57 -5.56 4.34 -8.18
N CYS A 58 -6.30 3.79 -7.22
CA CYS A 58 -5.72 3.04 -6.10
C CYS A 58 -4.93 1.82 -6.59
N LEU A 59 -5.50 1.04 -7.52
CA LEU A 59 -4.82 -0.12 -8.09
C LEU A 59 -3.55 0.30 -8.84
N ASP A 60 -3.65 1.34 -9.69
CA ASP A 60 -2.51 1.86 -10.43
C ASP A 60 -1.40 2.34 -9.48
N ALA A 61 -1.77 2.99 -8.37
CA ALA A 61 -0.83 3.43 -7.34
C ALA A 61 -0.18 2.27 -6.58
N CYS A 62 -0.93 1.20 -6.24
CA CYS A 62 -0.35 -0.02 -5.67
C CYS A 62 0.68 -0.66 -6.62
N ILE A 63 0.35 -0.76 -7.92
CA ILE A 63 1.26 -1.33 -8.91
C ILE A 63 2.52 -0.45 -9.07
N ALA A 64 2.37 0.87 -9.07
CA ALA A 64 3.49 1.80 -9.11
C ALA A 64 4.39 1.65 -7.88
N ASP A 65 3.84 1.55 -6.68
CA ASP A 65 4.60 1.36 -5.44
C ASP A 65 5.39 0.03 -5.46
N LEU A 66 4.81 -1.04 -6.00
CA LEU A 66 5.47 -2.35 -6.15
C LEU A 66 6.61 -2.37 -7.20
N THR A 67 6.59 -1.44 -8.17
CA THR A 67 7.54 -1.43 -9.31
C THR A 67 8.60 -0.35 -9.23
N THR A 68 8.37 0.69 -8.43
CA THR A 68 9.36 1.73 -8.17
C THR A 68 10.44 1.22 -7.21
N VAL A 69 11.63 1.81 -7.24
CA VAL A 69 12.67 1.56 -6.22
C VAL A 69 12.41 2.47 -5.02
N ASP A 70 12.10 3.73 -5.29
CA ASP A 70 11.77 4.75 -4.29
C ASP A 70 10.26 4.77 -4.04
N SER A 71 9.83 4.30 -2.86
CA SER A 71 8.45 4.49 -2.41
C SER A 71 8.36 5.83 -1.69
N GLU A 72 7.68 6.79 -2.33
CA GLU A 72 7.44 8.12 -1.77
C GLU A 72 6.61 8.07 -0.47
N THR A 73 5.84 6.99 -0.26
CA THR A 73 4.78 6.98 0.76
C THR A 73 5.23 6.50 2.12
N GLY A 74 6.46 5.99 2.27
CA GLY A 74 6.99 5.50 3.54
C GLY A 74 6.14 4.42 4.23
N SER A 75 5.06 3.94 3.61
CA SER A 75 4.02 3.18 4.31
C SER A 75 3.88 1.79 3.73
N VAL A 76 3.20 0.94 4.50
CA VAL A 76 2.58 -0.28 4.00
C VAL A 76 1.77 0.08 2.76
N LEU A 77 1.83 -0.71 1.68
CA LEU A 77 1.17 -0.56 0.38
C LEU A 77 -0.19 0.21 0.40
N PHE A 78 -0.17 1.52 0.61
CA PHE A 78 -1.23 2.21 1.37
C PHE A 78 -2.62 2.08 0.75
N TYR A 79 -2.65 2.13 -0.58
CA TYR A 79 -3.87 2.15 -1.35
C TYR A 79 -4.59 0.80 -1.42
N TRP A 80 -3.97 -0.29 -0.93
CA TRP A 80 -4.54 -1.65 -1.02
C TRP A 80 -5.87 -1.77 -0.28
N SER A 81 -5.99 -1.11 0.87
CA SER A 81 -7.17 -1.14 1.74
C SER A 81 -8.41 -0.48 1.11
N TYR A 82 -8.21 0.34 0.07
CA TYR A 82 -9.28 0.98 -0.69
C TYR A 82 -9.70 0.17 -1.93
N LEU A 83 -9.14 -1.02 -2.13
CA LEU A 83 -9.51 -1.89 -3.24
C LEU A 83 -10.70 -2.76 -2.84
N GLY A 84 -11.75 -2.75 -3.68
CA GLY A 84 -12.76 -3.81 -3.65
C GLY A 84 -12.17 -5.16 -4.09
N GLU A 85 -12.86 -6.26 -3.78
CA GLU A 85 -12.40 -7.64 -4.00
C GLU A 85 -11.89 -7.91 -5.41
N ASP A 86 -12.62 -7.48 -6.45
CA ASP A 86 -12.22 -7.66 -7.86
C ASP A 86 -10.86 -7.01 -8.18
N ARG A 87 -10.58 -5.85 -7.58
CA ARG A 87 -9.33 -5.11 -7.82
C ARG A 87 -8.20 -5.64 -6.94
N LEU A 88 -8.51 -6.09 -5.73
CA LEU A 88 -7.57 -6.82 -4.89
C LEU A 88 -7.12 -8.11 -5.58
N ASN A 89 -8.04 -8.84 -6.22
CA ASN A 89 -7.70 -10.02 -7.03
C ASN A 89 -6.80 -9.68 -8.23
N LYS A 90 -7.02 -8.54 -8.90
CA LYS A 90 -6.11 -8.06 -9.96
C LYS A 90 -4.72 -7.71 -9.41
N LEU A 91 -4.65 -7.09 -8.23
CA LEU A 91 -3.38 -6.80 -7.57
C LEU A 91 -2.64 -8.10 -7.22
N ARG A 92 -3.32 -9.10 -6.64
CA ARG A 92 -2.78 -10.45 -6.37
C ARG A 92 -2.23 -11.10 -7.63
N SER A 93 -2.99 -11.11 -8.73
CA SER A 93 -2.53 -11.64 -10.02
C SER A 93 -1.29 -10.90 -10.51
N LYS A 94 -1.25 -9.57 -10.39
CA LYS A 94 -0.10 -8.78 -10.83
C LYS A 94 1.14 -9.05 -9.99
N VAL A 95 1.01 -9.18 -8.67
CA VAL A 95 2.11 -9.53 -7.78
C VAL A 95 2.62 -10.95 -8.10
N LYS A 96 1.72 -11.90 -8.37
CA LYS A 96 2.12 -13.22 -8.82
C LYS A 96 2.91 -13.16 -10.14
N GLU A 97 2.46 -12.40 -11.13
CA GLU A 97 3.19 -12.19 -12.38
C GLU A 97 4.60 -11.60 -12.15
N MET A 98 4.73 -10.65 -11.22
CA MET A 98 6.02 -10.07 -10.85
C MET A 98 6.96 -11.11 -10.26
N ILE A 99 6.47 -11.94 -9.33
CA ILE A 99 7.23 -13.03 -8.72
C ILE A 99 7.63 -14.07 -9.77
N ASP A 100 6.68 -14.52 -10.59
CA ASP A 100 6.94 -15.48 -11.68
C ASP A 100 7.93 -14.88 -12.71
N GLY A 101 7.96 -13.55 -12.86
CA GLY A 101 8.90 -12.80 -13.68
C GLY A 101 10.27 -12.53 -13.04
N GLY A 102 10.51 -13.05 -11.82
CA GLY A 102 11.81 -12.98 -11.13
C GLY A 102 11.95 -11.85 -10.11
N GLN A 103 10.88 -11.11 -9.80
CA GLN A 103 10.92 -10.15 -8.69
C GLN A 103 10.98 -10.89 -7.35
N GLU A 104 11.95 -10.55 -6.52
CA GLU A 104 12.13 -11.19 -5.22
C GLU A 104 10.97 -10.87 -4.27
N VAL A 105 10.50 -11.88 -3.53
CA VAL A 105 9.37 -11.76 -2.60
C VAL A 105 9.70 -10.80 -1.46
N ASP A 106 10.93 -10.82 -0.94
CA ASP A 106 11.37 -9.93 0.14
C ASP A 106 11.33 -8.45 -0.25
N ARG A 107 11.57 -8.12 -1.54
CA ARG A 107 11.35 -6.77 -2.09
C ARG A 107 9.88 -6.35 -2.10
N ILE A 108 8.97 -7.28 -2.40
CA ILE A 108 7.53 -7.01 -2.31
C ILE A 108 7.13 -6.87 -0.83
N ALA A 109 7.61 -7.76 0.04
CA ALA A 109 7.33 -7.75 1.46
C ALA A 109 7.84 -6.48 2.16
N ALA A 110 8.96 -5.90 1.71
CA ALA A 110 9.46 -4.62 2.21
C ALA A 110 8.43 -3.48 2.10
N ARG A 111 7.50 -3.54 1.12
CA ARG A 111 6.37 -2.61 0.98
C ARG A 111 5.31 -2.78 2.07
N PHE A 112 5.45 -3.74 2.97
CA PHE A 112 4.56 -3.97 4.12
C PHE A 112 5.27 -3.76 5.46
N VAL A 113 6.51 -3.29 5.44
CA VAL A 113 7.18 -2.73 6.63
C VAL A 113 6.74 -1.28 6.78
N SER A 114 6.15 -0.96 7.92
CA SER A 114 5.70 0.40 8.25
C SER A 114 6.88 1.35 8.42
N ILE A 115 6.68 2.64 8.14
CA ILE A 115 7.55 3.72 8.65
C ILE A 115 6.64 4.67 9.41
N TYR A 116 7.01 5.00 10.63
CA TYR A 116 6.30 6.00 11.43
C TYR A 116 7.23 7.19 11.69
N THR A 117 6.62 8.36 11.84
CA THR A 117 7.33 9.54 12.33
C THR A 117 7.21 9.53 13.85
N ALA A 118 8.32 9.38 14.57
CA ALA A 118 8.30 9.51 16.03
C ALA A 118 7.93 10.96 16.38
N VAL A 119 6.85 11.13 17.14
CA VAL A 119 6.22 12.45 17.30
C VAL A 119 6.71 13.17 18.57
N TYR A 120 7.25 14.38 18.34
CA TYR A 120 7.49 15.54 19.23
C TYR A 120 8.61 15.49 20.28
N THR A 121 9.58 16.40 20.09
CA THR A 121 10.25 17.12 21.19
C THR A 121 9.51 18.45 21.44
N GLU A 122 9.77 19.16 22.54
CA GLU A 122 9.15 20.46 22.89
C GLU A 122 9.30 21.54 21.79
N SER A 123 10.11 21.31 20.76
CA SER A 123 10.47 22.26 19.70
C SER A 123 9.81 22.00 18.34
N GLY A 124 8.93 20.99 18.21
CA GLY A 124 8.24 20.65 16.95
C GLY A 124 8.55 19.24 16.44
N PRO A 125 8.07 18.85 15.23
CA PRO A 125 8.50 17.61 14.60
C PRO A 125 10.00 17.69 14.33
N ALA A 126 10.79 16.76 14.88
CA ALA A 126 12.19 16.67 14.51
C ALA A 126 12.26 16.21 13.04
N GLU A 127 12.80 17.05 12.16
CA GLU A 127 13.27 16.57 10.85
C GLU A 127 14.19 15.37 11.11
N ASP A 128 13.98 14.26 10.40
CA ASP A 128 14.62 12.94 10.56
C ASP A 128 14.19 12.01 11.71
N SER A 129 13.02 12.21 12.35
CA SER A 129 12.49 11.24 13.33
C SER A 129 11.76 10.02 12.73
N ARG A 130 12.01 9.67 11.46
CA ARG A 130 11.39 8.50 10.83
C ARG A 130 12.02 7.24 11.39
N GLN A 131 11.18 6.27 11.75
CA GLN A 131 11.60 4.98 12.28
C GLN A 131 10.87 3.85 11.57
N LEU A 132 11.56 2.72 11.42
CA LEU A 132 10.98 1.47 10.95
C LEU A 132 9.99 0.94 11.98
N GLY A 133 8.78 0.67 11.51
CA GLY A 133 7.78 -0.07 12.26
C GLY A 133 7.78 -1.54 11.90
N GLU A 134 6.78 -2.24 12.43
CA GLU A 134 6.64 -3.68 12.25
C GLU A 134 6.33 -4.07 10.78
N PHE A 135 6.60 -5.34 10.47
CA PHE A 135 6.15 -5.97 9.24
C PHE A 135 4.70 -6.44 9.38
N ASN A 136 3.83 -5.93 8.51
CA ASN A 136 2.40 -6.20 8.55
C ASN A 136 2.09 -7.51 7.81
N LEU A 137 2.43 -8.65 8.44
CA LEU A 137 2.27 -9.99 7.85
C LEU A 137 0.84 -10.24 7.34
N GLY A 138 -0.19 -9.88 8.13
CA GLY A 138 -1.58 -10.10 7.73
C GLY A 138 -1.95 -9.37 6.43
N GLU A 139 -1.53 -8.12 6.29
CA GLU A 139 -1.78 -7.33 5.08
C GLU A 139 -0.98 -7.85 3.89
N PHE A 140 0.27 -8.26 4.14
CA PHE A 140 1.10 -8.92 3.14
C PHE A 140 0.44 -10.20 2.62
N GLU A 141 -0.02 -11.08 3.52
CA GLU A 141 -0.62 -12.37 3.16
C GLU A 141 -1.99 -12.24 2.49
N MET A 142 -2.68 -11.11 2.70
CA MET A 142 -3.86 -10.77 1.92
C MET A 142 -3.54 -10.58 0.43
N ILE A 143 -2.29 -10.29 0.06
CA ILE A 143 -1.87 -10.03 -1.33
C ILE A 143 -0.96 -11.14 -1.85
N VAL A 144 -0.06 -11.64 -1.01
CA VAL A 144 0.89 -12.72 -1.31
C VAL A 144 0.63 -13.86 -0.33
N PRO A 145 -0.22 -14.84 -0.67
CA PRO A 145 -0.52 -15.95 0.24
C PRO A 145 0.72 -16.75 0.62
N ARG A 146 0.71 -17.38 1.81
CA ARG A 146 1.82 -18.20 2.32
C ARG A 146 2.36 -19.23 1.35
N GLN A 147 1.46 -19.91 0.64
CA GLN A 147 1.81 -20.94 -0.34
C GLN A 147 2.63 -20.39 -1.51
N LEU A 148 2.55 -19.09 -1.77
CA LEU A 148 3.31 -18.40 -2.81
C LEU A 148 4.68 -17.95 -2.31
N TRP A 149 4.78 -17.38 -1.10
CA TRP A 149 6.03 -16.78 -0.62
C TRP A 149 6.95 -17.76 0.12
N GLU A 150 6.41 -18.69 0.90
CA GLU A 150 7.17 -19.60 1.77
C GLU A 150 8.28 -20.39 1.07
N PRO A 151 8.07 -20.96 -0.13
CA PRO A 151 9.15 -21.68 -0.83
C PRO A 151 10.22 -20.75 -1.41
N LEU A 152 9.95 -19.45 -1.53
CA LEU A 152 10.83 -18.48 -2.18
C LEU A 152 11.67 -17.66 -1.19
N ILE A 153 11.31 -17.67 0.09
CA ILE A 153 12.10 -17.01 1.14
C ILE A 153 13.29 -17.88 1.55
N VAL A 154 14.47 -17.28 1.41
CA VAL A 154 15.78 -17.87 1.70
C VAL A 154 16.54 -16.91 2.61
N GLU A 155 17.11 -17.45 3.68
CA GLU A 155 17.97 -16.74 4.63
C GLU A 155 19.29 -16.32 3.97
N ARG A 156 19.77 -15.11 4.31
CA ARG A 156 21.02 -14.53 3.81
C ARG A 156 21.88 -14.07 4.99
N PRO A 157 23.21 -13.94 4.81
CA PRO A 157 24.11 -13.58 5.91
C PRO A 157 23.73 -12.28 6.63
N GLU A 158 23.25 -11.27 5.89
CA GLU A 158 22.82 -9.98 6.45
C GLU A 158 21.55 -10.06 7.31
N ASP A 159 20.84 -11.20 7.30
CA ASP A 159 19.65 -11.40 8.14
C ASP A 159 20.01 -11.71 9.60
N HIS A 160 21.28 -11.97 9.90
CA HIS A 160 21.76 -12.14 11.27
C HIS A 160 22.17 -10.81 11.93
N GLU A 161 22.19 -9.71 11.16
CA GLU A 161 22.47 -8.38 11.67
C GLU A 161 21.24 -7.79 12.36
N GLU A 162 21.47 -6.93 13.35
CA GLU A 162 20.41 -6.20 14.03
C GLU A 162 19.74 -5.20 13.08
N ILE A 163 18.41 -5.11 13.14
CA ILE A 163 17.65 -4.11 12.38
C ILE A 163 17.82 -2.75 13.05
N GLU A 164 18.42 -1.81 12.34
CA GLU A 164 18.54 -0.42 12.80
C GLU A 164 17.21 0.32 12.61
N GLU A 165 16.44 0.55 13.68
CA GLU A 165 15.12 1.19 13.57
C GLU A 165 15.16 2.62 13.00
N SER A 166 16.28 3.35 13.16
CA SER A 166 16.49 4.66 12.55
C SER A 166 16.75 4.62 11.04
N ASP A 167 17.20 3.48 10.50
CA ASP A 167 17.45 3.35 9.07
C ASP A 167 16.18 2.90 8.33
N VAL A 168 15.44 3.88 7.80
CA VAL A 168 14.23 3.63 7.01
C VAL A 168 14.49 3.28 5.54
N SER A 169 15.75 2.98 5.18
CA SER A 169 16.14 2.61 3.83
C SER A 169 15.35 1.38 3.34
N PHE A 170 15.14 1.33 2.02
CA PHE A 170 14.47 0.18 1.43
C PHE A 170 15.25 -1.12 1.63
N GLY A 171 16.59 -1.05 1.68
CA GLY A 171 17.43 -2.20 2.00
C GLY A 171 17.15 -2.74 3.40
N ASN A 172 17.04 -1.87 4.41
CA ASN A 172 16.74 -2.30 5.77
C ASN A 172 15.32 -2.86 5.91
N ARG A 173 14.35 -2.29 5.18
CA ARG A 173 12.98 -2.83 5.06
C ARG A 173 12.95 -4.24 4.46
N ILE A 174 13.77 -4.50 3.43
CA ILE A 174 13.92 -5.86 2.85
C ILE A 174 14.42 -6.84 3.91
N ARG A 175 15.48 -6.48 4.64
CA ARG A 175 16.03 -7.33 5.71
C ARG A 175 15.00 -7.61 6.80
N GLN A 176 14.33 -6.57 7.31
CA GLN A 176 13.32 -6.73 8.35
C GLN A 176 12.15 -7.63 7.89
N ALA A 177 11.65 -7.43 6.67
CA ALA A 177 10.62 -8.29 6.10
C ALA A 177 11.09 -9.74 5.99
N ARG A 178 12.31 -9.97 5.48
CA ARG A 178 12.87 -11.30 5.31
C ARG A 178 13.14 -12.03 6.63
N GLN A 179 13.75 -11.36 7.62
CA GLN A 179 13.93 -11.89 8.97
C GLN A 179 12.59 -12.32 9.59
N THR A 180 11.55 -11.49 9.42
CA THR A 180 10.21 -11.80 9.94
C THR A 180 9.61 -13.02 9.22
N LEU A 181 9.70 -13.08 7.89
CA LEU A 181 9.18 -14.22 7.11
C LEU A 181 9.93 -15.53 7.41
N ILE A 182 11.24 -15.49 7.64
CA ILE A 182 12.05 -16.66 8.05
C ILE A 182 11.59 -17.17 9.42
N LYS A 183 11.36 -16.26 10.37
CA LYS A 183 10.83 -16.60 11.68
C LYS A 183 9.45 -17.27 11.57
N VAL A 184 8.52 -16.66 10.83
CA VAL A 184 7.16 -17.18 10.60
C VAL A 184 7.16 -18.54 9.89
N LYS A 185 8.08 -18.74 8.93
CA LYS A 185 8.29 -20.02 8.24
C LYS A 185 8.76 -21.13 9.19
N SER A 186 9.48 -20.77 10.25
CA SER A 186 10.03 -21.71 11.23
C SER A 186 9.04 -22.08 12.34
N GLU A 187 7.95 -21.32 12.48
CA GLU A 187 6.89 -21.57 13.46
C GLU A 187 5.88 -22.60 12.90
N PRO A 188 5.47 -23.62 13.69
CA PRO A 188 4.46 -24.59 13.27
C PRO A 188 3.09 -23.91 13.10
N SER A 189 2.43 -24.18 11.96
CA SER A 189 1.09 -23.66 11.63
C SER A 189 -0.02 -24.28 12.47
#